data_AF-A0A9D8MQP2-F1
#
_entry.id   AF-A0A9D8MQP2-F1
#
_cell.length_a   1.000
_cell.length_b   1.000
_cell.length_c   1.000
_cell.angle_alpha   90.00
_cell.angle_beta   90.00
_cell.angle_gamma   90.00
#
_symmetry.space_group_name_H-M   'P 1'
#
loop_
_entity.id
_entity.type
_entity.pdbx_description
1 polymer ?
#
loop_
_entity_poly.entity_id
_entity_poly.type
_entity_poly.pdbx_seq_one_letter_code
_entity_poly.pdbx_strand_id
1 'polypeptide(L)'
;QGNKMPHWYDVQAVNAEVADIGKYLFKRKCKYVAHIGNVEKGAAEFAPYANISAVEGKDGVISFFDDGSIYLVNKDFKKEGTFTVKSRKPLKQYANGKFKRLNSETITLGPGQGILLK
;
A
#
# COMPACT_ATOMS: atom_id res chain seq x y z
N GLN A 1 6.04 -16.37 32.21
CA GLN A 1 6.98 -16.26 31.07
C GLN A 1 6.14 -16.36 29.79
N GLY A 2 6.01 -15.26 29.04
CA GLY A 2 5.24 -15.27 27.79
C GLY A 2 6.13 -15.73 26.65
N ASN A 3 5.83 -16.88 26.05
CA ASN A 3 6.54 -17.36 24.86
C ASN A 3 6.35 -16.36 23.72
N LYS A 4 7.45 -15.74 23.29
CA LYS A 4 7.50 -14.86 22.12
C LYS A 4 7.17 -15.71 20.88
N MET A 5 5.94 -15.61 20.39
CA MET A 5 5.57 -16.22 19.12
C MET A 5 6.23 -15.45 17.95
N PRO A 6 6.59 -16.10 16.83
CA PRO A 6 7.11 -15.44 15.63
C PRO A 6 6.26 -14.23 15.18
N HIS A 7 4.95 -14.36 15.35
CA HIS A 7 3.93 -13.34 15.09
C HIS A 7 4.16 -12.00 15.80
N TRP A 8 4.91 -11.97 16.90
CA TRP A 8 5.27 -10.74 17.63
C TRP A 8 6.30 -9.89 16.89
N TYR A 9 7.23 -10.51 16.16
CA TYR A 9 8.24 -9.80 15.37
C TYR A 9 7.65 -9.26 14.07
N ASP A 10 6.76 -10.02 13.43
CA ASP A 10 6.04 -9.60 12.23
C ASP A 10 5.15 -8.39 12.52
N VAL A 11 4.41 -8.41 13.64
CA VAL A 11 3.60 -7.27 14.08
C VAL A 11 4.47 -6.05 14.43
N GLN A 12 5.65 -6.22 15.02
CA GLN A 12 6.56 -5.10 15.29
C GLN A 12 7.13 -4.48 14.01
N ALA A 13 7.50 -5.29 13.02
CA ALA A 13 8.00 -4.80 11.74
C ALA A 13 6.93 -4.02 10.97
N VAL A 14 5.71 -4.57 10.89
CA VAL A 14 4.54 -3.88 10.32
C VAL A 14 4.24 -2.59 11.09
N ASN A 15 4.28 -2.61 12.43
CA ASN A 15 4.05 -1.42 13.24
C ASN A 15 5.10 -0.33 13.02
N ALA A 16 6.37 -0.69 12.77
CA ALA A 16 7.42 0.27 12.49
C ALA A 16 7.24 0.94 11.12
N GLU A 17 6.91 0.17 10.06
CA GLU A 17 6.58 0.71 8.74
C GLU A 17 5.32 1.58 8.79
N VAL A 18 4.27 1.09 9.46
CA VAL A 18 3.01 1.82 9.65
C VAL A 18 3.24 3.10 10.46
N ALA A 19 4.18 3.12 11.40
CA ALA A 19 4.48 4.33 12.16
C ALA A 19 5.15 5.42 11.30
N ASP A 20 6.09 5.07 10.41
CA ASP A 20 6.74 6.04 9.52
C ASP A 20 5.76 6.55 8.44
N ILE A 21 5.08 5.63 7.75
CA ILE A 21 4.07 5.95 6.74
C ILE A 21 2.90 6.71 7.37
N GLY A 22 2.45 6.29 8.55
CA GLY A 22 1.37 6.94 9.30
C GLY A 22 1.71 8.38 9.67
N LYS A 23 2.94 8.66 10.13
CA LYS A 23 3.41 10.03 10.37
C LYS A 23 3.39 10.89 9.10
N TYR A 24 3.77 10.30 7.96
CA TYR A 24 3.65 10.97 6.68
C TYR A 24 2.18 11.27 6.39
N LEU A 25 1.31 10.26 6.33
CA LEU A 25 -0.09 10.40 5.92
C LEU A 25 -0.95 11.24 6.87
N PHE A 26 -0.62 11.31 8.17
CA PHE A 26 -1.44 12.00 9.19
C PHE A 26 -1.81 13.45 8.84
N LYS A 27 -0.96 14.18 8.10
CA LYS A 27 -1.24 15.57 7.70
C LYS A 27 -1.84 15.72 6.30
N ARG A 28 -2.26 14.63 5.66
CA ARG A 28 -2.71 14.62 4.25
C ARG A 28 -4.16 14.20 4.17
N LYS A 29 -4.91 14.84 3.28
CA LYS A 29 -6.30 14.48 3.06
C LYS A 29 -6.39 13.36 2.04
N CYS A 30 -6.99 12.24 2.43
CA CYS A 30 -7.37 11.19 1.48
C CYS A 30 -8.46 11.74 0.53
N LYS A 31 -8.26 11.56 -0.77
CA LYS A 31 -9.13 12.05 -1.85
C LYS A 31 -9.95 10.94 -2.49
N TYR A 32 -9.37 9.75 -2.58
CA TYR A 32 -9.98 8.61 -3.24
C TYR A 32 -9.44 7.31 -2.63
N VAL A 33 -10.32 6.32 -2.46
CA VAL A 33 -9.98 4.97 -2.03
C VAL A 33 -10.70 4.01 -2.96
N ALA A 34 -9.99 2.96 -3.39
CA ALA A 34 -10.57 1.88 -4.17
C ALA A 34 -9.96 0.53 -3.80
N HIS A 35 -10.70 -0.53 -4.12
CA HIS A 35 -10.34 -1.91 -3.90
C HIS A 35 -9.87 -2.56 -5.20
N ILE A 36 -8.95 -3.52 -5.07
CA ILE A 36 -8.33 -4.22 -6.18
C ILE A 36 -8.65 -5.72 -6.06
N GLY A 37 -9.17 -6.30 -7.15
CA GLY A 37 -9.49 -7.73 -7.25
C GLY A 37 -10.82 -8.09 -6.57
N ASN A 38 -10.76 -8.68 -5.37
CA ASN A 38 -11.97 -9.08 -4.64
C ASN A 38 -12.64 -7.85 -4.01
N VAL A 39 -13.60 -7.25 -4.72
CA VAL A 39 -14.32 -6.06 -4.26
C VAL A 39 -15.62 -6.49 -3.57
N GLU A 40 -15.78 -6.08 -2.30
CA GLU A 40 -17.00 -6.34 -1.53
C GLU A 40 -18.15 -5.44 -1.98
N LYS A 41 -19.39 -5.88 -1.77
CA LYS A 41 -20.57 -5.11 -2.13
C LYS A 41 -20.58 -3.76 -1.41
N GLY A 42 -20.62 -2.67 -2.16
CA GLY A 42 -20.60 -1.30 -1.63
C GLY A 42 -19.20 -0.68 -1.56
N ALA A 43 -18.15 -1.43 -1.87
CA ALA A 43 -16.80 -0.91 -2.01
C ALA A 43 -16.56 -0.41 -3.45
N ALA A 44 -15.76 0.64 -3.61
CA ALA A 44 -15.40 1.14 -4.92
C ALA A 44 -14.31 0.25 -5.54
N GLU A 45 -14.56 -0.30 -6.73
CA GLU A 45 -13.52 -0.96 -7.52
C GLU A 45 -12.56 0.07 -8.11
N PHE A 46 -11.29 -0.31 -8.26
CA PHE A 46 -10.30 0.57 -8.87
C PHE A 46 -10.66 0.91 -10.32
N ALA A 47 -10.65 2.21 -10.60
CA ALA A 47 -10.68 2.77 -11.94
C ALA A 47 -9.47 3.71 -12.11
N PRO A 48 -8.97 3.93 -13.34
CA PRO A 48 -7.83 4.81 -13.59
C PRO A 48 -8.00 6.17 -12.89
N TYR A 49 -7.02 6.55 -12.08
CA TYR A 49 -7.09 7.77 -11.26
C TYR A 49 -5.70 8.40 -11.12
N ALA A 50 -5.65 9.72 -11.25
CA ALA A 50 -4.42 10.51 -11.24
C ALA A 50 -3.36 9.97 -12.23
N ASN A 51 -2.17 9.61 -11.73
CA ASN A 51 -1.07 9.05 -12.51
C ASN A 51 -1.16 7.53 -12.72
N ILE A 52 -2.06 6.82 -12.02
CA ILE A 52 -2.21 5.37 -12.11
C ILE A 52 -3.24 5.01 -13.17
N SER A 53 -2.81 4.30 -14.21
CA SER A 53 -3.66 3.88 -15.32
C SER A 53 -4.29 2.51 -15.10
N ALA A 54 -3.63 1.62 -14.36
CA ALA A 54 -4.17 0.30 -14.02
C ALA A 54 -3.49 -0.22 -12.76
N VAL A 55 -4.22 -1.04 -12.00
CA VAL A 55 -3.64 -1.87 -10.94
C VAL A 55 -4.18 -3.28 -11.11
N GLU A 56 -3.28 -4.23 -11.24
CA GLU A 56 -3.58 -5.66 -11.31
C GLU A 56 -3.15 -6.32 -10.01
N GLY A 57 -3.95 -7.24 -9.48
CA GLY A 57 -3.70 -7.92 -8.22
C GLY A 57 -5.00 -8.43 -7.60
N LYS A 58 -4.89 -8.99 -6.40
CA LYS A 58 -6.04 -9.41 -5.60
C LYS A 58 -5.92 -8.88 -4.20
N ASP A 59 -7.05 -8.75 -3.53
CA ASP A 59 -7.13 -8.43 -2.12
C ASP A 59 -6.32 -7.16 -1.76
N GLY A 60 -6.44 -6.12 -2.60
CA GLY A 60 -5.74 -4.85 -2.41
C GLY A 60 -6.66 -3.70 -2.06
N VAL A 61 -6.12 -2.68 -1.40
CA VAL A 61 -6.73 -1.35 -1.25
C VAL A 61 -5.71 -0.30 -1.66
N ILE A 62 -6.12 0.64 -2.51
CA ILE A 62 -5.31 1.76 -2.95
C ILE A 62 -5.98 3.08 -2.57
N SER A 63 -5.22 3.93 -1.91
CA SER A 63 -5.66 5.26 -1.44
C SER A 63 -4.84 6.34 -2.09
N PHE A 64 -5.48 7.44 -2.49
CA PHE A 64 -4.84 8.60 -3.12
C PHE A 64 -5.00 9.82 -2.23
N PHE A 65 -3.92 10.58 -2.07
CA PHE A 65 -3.86 11.75 -1.19
C PHE A 65 -3.70 13.04 -1.99
N ASP A 66 -4.04 14.16 -1.35
CA ASP A 66 -4.01 15.51 -1.92
C ASP A 66 -2.64 15.97 -2.43
N ASP A 67 -1.56 15.48 -1.84
CA ASP A 67 -0.18 15.77 -2.25
C ASP A 67 0.30 14.90 -3.42
N GLY A 68 -0.57 14.05 -3.98
CA GLY A 68 -0.28 13.10 -5.04
C GLY A 68 0.38 11.80 -4.57
N SER A 69 0.55 11.59 -3.27
CA SER A 69 1.00 10.29 -2.75
C SER A 69 -0.11 9.25 -2.81
N ILE A 70 0.30 7.99 -2.86
CA ILE A 70 -0.56 6.83 -3.06
C ILE A 70 -0.18 5.78 -2.03
N TYR A 71 -1.14 5.22 -1.30
CA TYR A 71 -0.90 4.12 -0.37
C TYR A 71 -1.58 2.85 -0.86
N LEU A 72 -0.78 1.84 -1.18
CA LEU A 72 -1.24 0.53 -1.63
C LEU A 72 -1.05 -0.47 -0.49
N VAL A 73 -2.10 -1.22 -0.16
CA VAL A 73 -2.13 -2.15 0.97
C VAL A 73 -2.60 -3.52 0.50
N ASN A 74 -1.91 -4.56 0.95
CA ASN A 74 -2.42 -5.93 0.90
C ASN A 74 -3.41 -6.14 2.04
N LYS A 75 -4.68 -6.38 1.72
CA LYS A 75 -5.75 -6.63 2.69
C LYS A 75 -5.79 -8.09 3.15
N ASP A 76 -5.07 -9.00 2.49
CA ASP A 76 -4.90 -10.36 2.96
C ASP A 76 -3.90 -10.36 4.14
N PHE A 77 -4.39 -10.69 5.33
CA PHE A 77 -3.59 -10.77 6.56
C PHE A 77 -2.93 -12.14 6.77
N LYS A 78 -3.09 -13.07 5.83
CA LYS A 78 -2.55 -14.43 5.90
C LYS A 78 -1.51 -14.71 4.80
N LYS A 79 -1.61 -14.08 3.64
CA LYS A 79 -0.75 -14.34 2.48
C LYS A 79 -0.14 -13.07 1.92
N GLU A 80 1.01 -13.21 1.29
CA GLU A 80 1.57 -12.15 0.46
C GLU A 80 0.68 -11.88 -0.77
N GLY A 81 0.69 -10.63 -1.22
CA GLY A 81 -0.02 -10.18 -2.40
C GLY A 81 0.95 -9.53 -3.38
N THR A 82 0.84 -9.90 -4.65
CA THR A 82 1.60 -9.28 -5.74
C THR A 82 0.69 -8.37 -6.55
N PHE A 83 1.13 -7.11 -6.70
CA PHE A 83 0.41 -6.06 -7.39
C PHE A 83 1.25 -5.52 -8.53
N THR A 84 0.66 -5.36 -9.71
CA THR A 84 1.31 -4.64 -10.81
C THR A 84 0.63 -3.29 -10.99
N VAL A 85 1.37 -2.21 -10.78
CA VAL A 85 0.88 -0.84 -10.81
C VAL A 85 1.38 -0.14 -12.06
N LYS A 86 0.50 0.05 -13.04
CA LYS A 86 0.82 0.78 -14.28
C LYS A 86 0.62 2.27 -14.03
N SER A 87 1.68 3.04 -14.23
CA SER A 87 1.69 4.48 -14.01
C SER A 87 2.15 5.23 -15.26
N ARG A 88 1.58 6.41 -15.50
CA ARG A 88 2.00 7.32 -16.58
C ARG A 88 3.35 8.00 -16.29
N LYS A 89 3.81 7.94 -15.04
CA LYS A 89 5.08 8.52 -14.58
C LYS A 89 5.85 7.50 -13.72
N PRO A 90 7.19 7.54 -13.71
CA PRO A 90 7.98 6.69 -12.83
C PRO A 90 7.58 6.88 -11.37
N LEU A 91 7.29 5.77 -10.68
CA LEU A 91 6.92 5.77 -9.27
C LEU A 91 8.16 5.79 -8.37
N LYS A 92 8.00 6.38 -7.20
CA LYS A 92 8.96 6.36 -6.10
C LYS A 92 8.30 5.73 -4.88
N GLN A 93 9.02 4.86 -4.19
CA GLN A 93 8.59 4.32 -2.89
C GLN A 93 9.14 5.15 -1.74
N TYR A 94 8.31 5.34 -0.72
CA TYR A 94 8.74 5.92 0.54
C TYR A 94 9.43 4.86 1.39
N ALA A 95 10.68 5.11 1.78
CA ALA A 95 11.42 4.28 2.72
C ALA A 95 12.41 5.13 3.50
N ASN A 96 12.45 4.94 4.82
CA ASN A 96 13.33 5.64 5.75
C ASN A 96 13.23 7.16 5.60
N GLY A 97 12.00 7.70 5.65
CA GLY A 97 11.76 9.14 5.60
C GLY A 97 11.85 9.81 4.22
N LYS A 98 12.19 9.07 3.13
CA LYS A 98 12.43 9.65 1.80
C LYS A 98 11.84 8.81 0.68
N PHE A 99 11.46 9.48 -0.42
CA PHE A 99 11.06 8.82 -1.66
C PHE A 99 12.28 8.41 -2.48
N LYS A 100 12.40 7.11 -2.77
CA LYS A 100 13.43 6.51 -3.61
C LYS A 100 12.78 5.92 -4.86
N ARG A 101 13.53 5.84 -5.96
CA ARG A 101 13.04 5.25 -7.22
C ARG A 101 12.52 3.83 -6.96
N LEU A 102 11.34 3.53 -7.49
CA LEU A 102 10.84 2.16 -7.55
C LEU A 102 11.40 1.51 -8.83
N ASN A 103 12.03 0.34 -8.67
CA ASN A 103 12.74 -0.32 -9.77
C ASN A 103 11.86 -1.27 -10.60
N SER A 104 10.63 -1.51 -10.14
CA SER A 104 9.70 -2.46 -10.75
C SER A 104 8.27 -1.92 -10.61
N GLU A 105 7.44 -2.11 -11.63
CA GLU A 105 5.99 -1.84 -11.55
C GLU A 105 5.25 -2.94 -10.75
N THR A 106 5.89 -4.09 -10.57
CA THR A 106 5.40 -5.18 -9.74
C THR A 106 5.94 -5.05 -8.31
N ILE A 107 5.02 -5.04 -7.36
CA ILE A 107 5.25 -4.86 -5.93
C ILE A 107 4.67 -6.08 -5.21
N THR A 108 5.51 -6.76 -4.42
CA THR A 108 5.07 -7.82 -3.51
C THR A 108 4.98 -7.24 -2.11
N LEU A 109 3.81 -7.39 -1.49
CA LEU A 109 3.52 -6.94 -0.14
C LEU A 109 3.22 -8.16 0.72
N GLY A 110 3.86 -8.25 1.88
CA GLY A 110 3.56 -9.25 2.87
C GLY A 110 2.12 -9.15 3.41
N PRO A 111 1.70 -10.08 4.26
CA PRO A 111 0.36 -10.06 4.83
C PRO A 111 0.08 -8.77 5.60
N GLY A 112 -0.99 -8.05 5.26
CA GLY A 112 -1.35 -6.76 5.87
C GLY A 112 -0.39 -5.59 5.58
N GLN A 113 0.67 -5.80 4.80
CA GLN A 113 1.68 -4.77 4.54
C GLN A 113 1.13 -3.71 3.58
N GLY A 114 1.63 -2.48 3.73
CA GLY A 114 1.38 -1.41 2.78
C GLY A 114 2.65 -0.69 2.35
N ILE A 115 2.59 -0.09 1.17
CA ILE A 115 3.66 0.72 0.58
C ILE A 115 3.12 2.10 0.21
N LEU A 116 3.89 3.12 0.53
CA LEU A 116 3.61 4.50 0.13
C LEU A 116 4.42 4.85 -1.12
N LEU A 117 3.72 5.34 -2.15
CA LEU A 117 4.23 5.63 -3.48
C LEU A 117 3.97 7.10 -3.86
N LYS A 118 4.73 7.62 -4.84
CA LYS A 118 4.55 8.94 -5.43
C LYS A 118 5.10 9.03 -6.85
#